data_AF-A0A952ADZ0-F1
#
_entry.id   AF-A0A952ADZ0-F1
#
_cell.length_a   1.000
_cell.length_b   1.000
_cell.length_c   1.000
_cell.angle_alpha   90.00
_cell.angle_beta   90.00
_cell.angle_gamma   90.00
#
_symmetry.space_group_name_H-M   'P 1'
#
loop_
_entity.id
_entity.type
_entity.pdbx_description
1 polymer ?
#
loop_
_entity_poly.entity_id
_entity_poly.type
_entity_poly.pdbx_seq_one_letter_code
_entity_poly.pdbx_strand_id
1 'polypeptide(L)' 'LRGGSWKDVGYYLQTGTRSYEYQDTAKSYIGFRCVIDLAPRSGKRK' A
#
# COMPACT_ATOMS: atom_id res chain seq x y z
N LEU A 1 3.17 0.44 7.05
CA LEU A 1 2.56 1.43 6.12
C LEU A 1 3.57 1.74 5.00
N ARG A 2 3.10 1.96 3.76
CA ARG A 2 3.95 2.21 2.58
C ARG A 2 3.39 3.34 1.71
N GLY A 3 4.27 3.95 0.91
CA GLY A 3 3.93 4.99 -0.08
C GLY A 3 3.88 6.41 0.47
N GLY A 4 3.97 6.57 1.80
CA GLY A 4 3.87 7.86 2.48
C GLY A 4 2.53 8.57 2.25
N SER A 5 2.46 9.81 2.69
CA SER A 5 1.28 10.66 2.65
C SER A 5 1.63 12.08 2.20
N TRP A 6 0.60 12.91 2.00
CA TRP A 6 0.76 14.28 1.53
C TRP A 6 1.66 15.16 2.41
N LYS A 7 1.82 14.80 3.69
CA LYS A 7 2.63 15.57 4.65
C LYS A 7 4.06 15.05 4.80
N ASP A 8 4.41 13.92 4.18
CA ASP A 8 5.70 13.27 4.37
C ASP A 8 6.76 13.88 3.43
N VAL A 9 7.99 14.04 3.94
CA VAL A 9 9.10 14.63 3.17
C VAL A 9 9.54 13.68 2.07
N GLY A 10 9.78 14.21 0.87
CA GLY A 10 10.11 13.43 -0.34
C GLY A 10 11.28 12.45 -0.19
N TYR A 11 12.27 12.76 0.66
CA TYR A 11 13.38 11.86 0.98
C TYR A 11 12.92 10.50 1.53
N TYR A 12 11.80 10.48 2.27
CA TYR A 12 11.26 9.26 2.88
C TYR A 12 10.25 8.51 2.00
N LEU A 13 9.94 9.00 0.79
CA LEU A 13 8.96 8.40 -0.13
C LEU A 13 9.57 7.33 -1.07
N GLN A 14 10.70 6.75 -0.69
CA GLN A 14 11.35 5.70 -1.48
C GLN A 14 10.65 4.34 -1.33
N THR A 15 10.76 3.45 -2.31
CA THR A 15 10.14 2.12 -2.26
C THR A 15 10.71 1.21 -1.17
N GLY A 16 11.96 1.43 -0.77
CA GLY A 16 12.63 0.71 0.31
C GLY A 16 12.22 1.14 1.72
N THR A 17 11.65 2.33 1.88
CA THR A 17 11.27 2.84 3.21
C THR A 17 9.99 2.16 3.70
N ARG A 18 9.93 1.92 5.01
CA ARG A 18 8.78 1.30 5.69
C ARG A 18 8.45 2.14 6.91
N SER A 19 7.22 2.64 6.97
CA SER A 19 6.71 3.35 8.15
C SER A 19 5.95 2.38 9.04
N TYR A 20 6.10 2.56 10.35
CA TYR A 20 5.46 1.74 11.38
C TYR A 20 4.53 2.62 12.22
N GLU A 21 3.40 2.07 12.63
CA GLU A 21 2.39 2.74 13.45
C GLU A 21 1.65 1.69 14.28
N TYR A 22 1.10 2.10 15.43
CA TYR A 22 0.23 1.26 16.24
C TYR A 22 -1.12 1.01 15.54
N GLN A 23 -1.68 -0.19 15.70
CA GLN A 23 -2.86 -0.66 14.95
C GLN A 23 -4.14 0.12 15.28
N ASP A 24 -4.22 0.62 16.50
CA ASP A 24 -5.32 1.34 17.14
C ASP A 24 -5.24 2.86 16.94
N THR A 25 -4.26 3.35 16.17
CA THR A 25 -4.09 4.78 15.92
C THR A 25 -4.71 5.18 14.58
N ALA A 26 -5.80 5.95 14.65
CA ALA A 26 -6.41 6.57 13.48
C ALA A 26 -5.73 7.90 13.15
N LYS A 27 -5.25 8.06 11.91
CA LYS A 27 -4.70 9.33 11.40
C LYS A 27 -5.29 9.65 10.03
N SER A 28 -5.52 10.92 9.77
CA SER A 28 -6.13 11.41 8.51
C SER A 28 -5.34 11.08 7.25
N TYR A 29 -4.06 10.73 7.39
CA TYR A 29 -3.14 10.44 6.30
C TYR A 29 -2.79 8.95 6.19
N ILE A 30 -3.47 8.09 6.96
CA ILE A 30 -3.33 6.64 6.92
C ILE A 30 -4.64 6.05 6.36
N GLY A 31 -4.52 5.14 5.39
CA GLY A 31 -5.66 4.47 4.75
C GLY A 31 -5.28 3.12 4.15
N PHE A 32 -6.18 2.51 3.39
CA PHE A 32 -6.00 1.17 2.79
C PHE A 32 -5.98 1.20 1.25
N ARG A 33 -5.44 0.13 0.68
CA ARG A 33 -5.48 -0.19 -0.75
C ARG A 33 -5.98 -1.61 -0.91
N CYS A 34 -7.00 -1.79 -1.74
CA CYS A 34 -7.55 -3.12 -2.02
C CYS A 34 -6.58 -3.91 -2.90
N VAL A 35 -6.48 -5.20 -2.64
CA VAL A 35 -5.71 -6.16 -3.46
C VAL A 35 -6.64 -7.33 -3.75
N ILE A 36 -6.54 -7.85 -4.97
CA ILE A 36 -7.29 -9.03 -5.42
C ILE A 36 -6.31 -9.98 -6.10
N ASP A 37 -6.50 -11.29 -5.89
CA ASP A 37 -5.75 -12.30 -6.61
C ASP A 37 -6.18 -12.35 -8.08
N LEU A 38 -5.23 -12.59 -8.98
CA LEU A 38 -5.55 -12.80 -10.37
C LEU A 38 -6.33 -14.12 -10.51
N ALA A 39 -7.59 -14.03 -10.94
CA ALA A 39 -8.38 -15.22 -11.26
C ALA A 39 -7.61 -16.10 -12.27
N PRO A 40 -7.63 -17.43 -12.12
CA PRO A 40 -6.90 -18.32 -13.03
C PRO A 40 -7.32 -18.03 -14.47
N ARG A 41 -6.35 -17.76 -15.37
CA ARG A 41 -6.62 -17.67 -16.81
C ARG A 41 -7.23 -19.00 -17.23
N SER A 42 -8.54 -19.02 -17.43
CA SER A 42 -9.22 -20.15 -18.06
C SER A 42 -8.74 -20.22 -19.51
N GLY A 43 -7.62 -20.92 -19.70
CA GLY A 43 -7.05 -21.19 -20.99
C GLY A 43 -7.88 -22.25 -21.69
N LYS A 44 -8.88 -21.86 -22.47
CA LYS A 44 -9.21 -22.63 -23.66
C LYS A 44 -8.22 -22.22 -24.75
N ARG A 45 -7.06 -22.88 -24.74
CA ARG A 45 -6.21 -22.90 -25.93
C ARG A 45 -6.99 -23.69 -26.99
N LYS A 46 -7.15 -23.04 -28.14
CA LYS A 46 -7.89 -23.42 -29.34
C LYS A 46 -8.06 -24.92 -29.56
#